data_AF-A0A561V3E8-F1
#
_entry.id   AF-A0A561V3E8-F1
#
_cell.length_a   1.000
_cell.length_b   1.000
_cell.length_c   1.000
_cell.angle_alpha   90.00
_cell.angle_beta   90.00
_cell.angle_gamma   90.00
#
_symmetry.space_group_name_H-M   'P 1'
#
loop_
_entity.id
_entity.type
_entity.pdbx_description
1 polymer ?
#
loop_
_entity_poly.entity_id
_entity_poly.type
_entity_poly.pdbx_seq_one_letter_code
_entity_poly.pdbx_strand_id
1 'polypeptide(L)'
;MERAHWIGITAGQRINSEERLADLDQLIETQEQAIALTLSVASKRVAARKLPRKEAEKELEKAIAPLQAELDSLRESREEVASWQAESAAAGERAAQLVELAERAHLRLNSLPLDRQAEFMDMLNVVVTIVGDAPQGRTGQPCALAAWFRERGRIVPILTDEAWGEIAPLTTYKSRGLDPRLVMRGILHKVRTDTPWKDVPTLFGRRAALQTYWTRWRESGFWEQAMDALASAEGTQLPGPGAPNLQMQCLMQPLTILESEGHPGDVARRG
;
A
#
# COMPACT_ATOMS: atom_id res chain seq x y z
N MET A 1 22.33 21.54 2.32
CA MET A 1 22.51 20.19 2.87
C MET A 1 21.33 19.35 2.43
N GLU A 2 21.42 18.84 1.19
CA GLU A 2 20.48 17.86 0.64
C GLU A 2 20.91 16.46 1.10
N ARG A 3 19.95 15.63 1.53
CA ARG A 3 19.95 14.16 1.40
C ARG A 3 18.76 13.57 2.18
N ALA A 4 17.72 13.21 1.44
CA ALA A 4 16.77 12.17 1.82
C ALA A 4 15.99 11.74 0.56
N HIS A 5 16.66 10.97 -0.31
CA HIS A 5 16.04 10.33 -1.47
C HIS A 5 16.47 8.87 -1.48
N TRP A 6 15.85 8.05 -0.62
CA TRP A 6 16.20 6.63 -0.45
C TRP A 6 14.95 5.74 -0.32
N ILE A 7 13.94 5.94 -1.18
CA ILE A 7 12.83 4.97 -1.31
C ILE A 7 12.49 4.68 -2.80
N GLY A 8 13.13 5.32 -3.79
CA GLY A 8 12.83 5.15 -5.22
C GLY A 8 13.77 4.24 -6.03
N ILE A 9 14.72 3.55 -5.40
CA ILE A 9 15.75 2.75 -6.09
C ILE A 9 15.22 1.32 -6.32
N THR A 10 14.21 1.17 -7.18
CA THR A 10 13.59 -0.14 -7.42
C THR A 10 13.60 -0.46 -8.92
N ALA A 11 14.29 -1.55 -9.26
CA ALA A 11 14.43 -2.16 -10.59
C ALA A 11 15.19 -1.33 -11.66
N GLY A 12 14.83 -0.07 -11.92
CA GLY A 12 15.40 0.71 -13.03
C GLY A 12 16.89 1.02 -12.90
N GLN A 13 17.38 1.28 -11.69
CA GLN A 13 18.81 1.50 -11.43
C GLN A 13 19.64 0.21 -11.52
N ARG A 14 19.05 -0.95 -11.17
CA ARG A 14 19.74 -2.25 -11.25
C ARG A 14 20.00 -2.64 -12.70
N ILE A 15 18.99 -2.46 -13.55
CA ILE A 15 19.08 -2.71 -15.00
C ILE A 15 20.12 -1.78 -15.63
N ASN A 16 20.18 -0.51 -15.21
CA ASN A 16 21.16 0.46 -15.72
C ASN A 16 22.61 0.09 -15.29
N SER A 17 22.82 -0.39 -14.07
CA SER A 17 24.13 -0.85 -13.62
C SER A 17 24.59 -2.14 -14.31
N GLU A 18 23.68 -3.08 -14.57
CA GLU A 18 23.98 -4.32 -15.31
C GLU A 18 24.38 -4.04 -16.76
N GLU A 19 23.63 -3.19 -17.46
CA GLU A 19 23.96 -2.73 -18.82
C GLU A 19 25.30 -1.99 -18.85
N ARG A 20 25.54 -1.08 -17.90
CA ARG A 20 26.80 -0.33 -17.80
C ARG A 20 28.01 -1.22 -17.51
N LEU A 21 27.85 -2.28 -16.71
CA LEU A 21 28.93 -3.25 -16.49
C LEU A 21 29.25 -4.05 -17.75
N ALA A 22 28.23 -4.45 -18.51
CA ALA A 22 28.42 -5.14 -19.78
C ALA A 22 29.14 -4.26 -20.81
N ASP A 23 28.77 -2.98 -20.89
CA ASP A 23 29.45 -1.99 -21.76
C ASP A 23 30.92 -1.83 -21.37
N LEU A 24 31.21 -1.71 -20.07
CA LEU A 24 32.58 -1.60 -19.56
C LEU A 24 33.39 -2.88 -19.85
N ASP A 25 32.80 -4.06 -19.69
CA ASP A 25 33.44 -5.34 -20.02
C ASP A 25 33.80 -5.41 -21.51
N GLN A 26 32.90 -4.97 -22.39
CA GLN A 26 33.16 -4.91 -23.83
C GLN A 26 34.27 -3.91 -24.20
N LEU A 27 34.30 -2.75 -23.54
CA LEU A 27 35.36 -1.75 -23.74
C LEU A 27 36.72 -2.26 -23.27
N ILE A 28 36.78 -2.94 -22.11
CA ILE A 28 37.98 -3.58 -21.59
C ILE A 28 38.51 -4.61 -22.60
N GLU A 29 37.64 -5.49 -23.11
CA GLU A 29 38.04 -6.50 -24.10
C GLU A 29 38.59 -5.85 -25.38
N THR A 30 37.90 -4.82 -25.89
CA THR A 30 38.34 -4.07 -27.07
C THR A 30 39.71 -3.43 -26.85
N GLN A 31 39.95 -2.88 -25.66
CA GLN A 31 41.21 -2.24 -25.32
C GLN A 31 42.36 -3.26 -25.17
N GLU A 32 42.10 -4.42 -24.58
CA GLU A 32 43.07 -5.52 -24.50
C GLU A 32 43.48 -6.02 -25.88
N GLN A 33 42.53 -6.14 -26.82
CA GLN A 33 42.81 -6.46 -28.22
C GLN A 33 43.66 -5.37 -28.90
N ALA A 34 43.36 -4.08 -28.66
CA ALA A 34 44.13 -2.96 -29.20
C ALA A 34 45.58 -2.94 -28.69
N ILE A 35 45.81 -3.27 -27.41
CA ILE A 35 47.15 -3.43 -26.82
C ILE A 35 47.89 -4.57 -27.52
N ALA A 36 47.26 -5.74 -27.68
CA ALA A 36 47.89 -6.90 -28.32
C ALA A 36 48.31 -6.61 -29.78
N LEU A 37 47.45 -5.93 -30.55
CA LEU A 37 47.75 -5.54 -31.92
C LEU A 37 48.87 -4.51 -31.99
N THR A 38 48.82 -3.48 -31.13
CA THR A 38 49.87 -2.45 -31.04
C THR A 38 51.22 -3.06 -30.66
N LEU A 39 51.24 -3.97 -29.68
CA LEU A 39 52.46 -4.67 -29.27
C LEU A 39 53.05 -5.49 -30.43
N SER A 40 52.21 -6.20 -31.19
CA SER A 40 52.63 -6.98 -32.37
C SER A 40 53.25 -6.09 -33.46
N VAL A 41 52.61 -4.96 -33.80
CA VAL A 41 53.11 -4.01 -34.81
C VAL A 41 54.40 -3.33 -34.34
N ALA A 42 54.43 -2.86 -33.09
CA ALA A 42 55.59 -2.20 -32.51
C ALA A 42 56.78 -3.18 -32.41
N SER A 43 56.54 -4.44 -32.03
CA SER A 43 57.58 -5.49 -31.97
C SER A 43 58.23 -5.73 -33.33
N LYS A 44 57.43 -5.83 -34.40
CA LYS A 44 57.95 -5.96 -35.77
C LYS A 44 58.80 -4.75 -36.19
N ARG A 45 58.35 -3.54 -35.85
CA ARG A 45 59.05 -2.28 -36.16
C ARG A 45 60.38 -2.15 -35.43
N VAL A 46 60.42 -2.55 -34.17
CA VAL A 46 61.64 -2.54 -33.34
C VAL A 46 62.64 -3.58 -33.83
N ALA A 47 62.18 -4.79 -34.19
CA ALA A 47 63.03 -5.85 -34.75
C ALA A 47 63.71 -5.43 -36.07
N ALA A 48 63.00 -4.71 -36.94
CA ALA A 48 63.55 -4.20 -38.20
C ALA A 48 64.67 -3.17 -38.00
N ARG A 49 64.70 -2.45 -36.86
CA ARG A 49 65.68 -1.39 -36.55
C ARG A 49 66.96 -1.91 -35.89
N LYS A 50 67.04 -3.20 -35.52
CA LYS A 50 68.21 -3.82 -34.86
C LYS A 50 68.73 -3.05 -33.64
N LEU A 51 67.82 -2.44 -32.89
CA LEU A 51 68.16 -1.69 -31.68
C LEU A 51 68.71 -2.63 -30.58
N PRO A 52 69.60 -2.14 -29.69
CA PRO A 52 69.98 -2.88 -28.50
C PRO A 52 68.74 -3.14 -27.63
N ARG A 53 68.70 -4.30 -26.97
CA ARG A 53 67.53 -4.82 -26.23
C ARG A 53 66.86 -3.80 -25.32
N LYS A 54 67.64 -3.02 -24.58
CA LYS A 54 67.15 -2.04 -23.61
C LYS A 54 66.42 -0.85 -24.26
N GLU A 55 66.85 -0.44 -25.46
CA GLU A 55 66.17 0.62 -26.23
C GLU A 55 64.93 0.08 -26.95
N ALA A 56 65.00 -1.17 -27.41
CA ALA A 56 63.87 -1.90 -27.96
C ALA A 56 62.71 -2.03 -26.94
N GLU A 57 63.01 -2.47 -25.72
CA GLU A 57 62.03 -2.59 -24.63
C GLU A 57 61.39 -1.23 -24.29
N LYS A 58 62.19 -0.16 -24.20
CA LYS A 58 61.70 1.19 -23.89
C LYS A 58 60.75 1.74 -24.96
N GLU A 59 61.03 1.50 -26.24
CA GLU A 59 60.14 1.92 -27.33
C GLU A 59 58.82 1.12 -27.36
N LEU A 60 58.86 -0.17 -27.02
CA LEU A 60 57.65 -0.99 -26.87
C LEU A 60 56.79 -0.51 -25.71
N GLU A 61 57.40 -0.29 -24.55
CA GLU A 61 56.74 0.23 -23.36
C GLU A 61 56.07 1.58 -23.65
N LYS A 62 56.80 2.49 -24.30
CA LYS A 62 56.24 3.80 -24.72
C LYS A 62 55.06 3.67 -25.67
N ALA A 63 55.06 2.66 -26.55
CA ALA A 63 53.98 2.46 -27.51
C ALA A 63 52.69 1.93 -26.87
N ILE A 64 52.80 1.14 -25.80
CA ILE A 64 51.64 0.51 -25.14
C ILE A 64 51.17 1.27 -23.88
N ALA A 65 52.04 2.09 -23.27
CA ALA A 65 51.75 2.85 -22.06
C ALA A 65 50.41 3.64 -22.09
N PRO A 66 50.03 4.38 -23.15
CA PRO A 66 48.77 5.11 -23.15
C PRO A 66 47.55 4.18 -23.15
N LEU A 67 47.63 3.05 -23.87
CA LEU A 67 46.54 2.07 -23.92
C LEU A 67 46.40 1.31 -22.60
N GLN A 68 47.53 1.04 -21.91
CA GLN A 68 47.54 0.45 -20.57
C GLN A 68 46.90 1.38 -19.53
N ALA A 69 47.23 2.67 -19.56
CA ALA A 69 46.63 3.64 -18.64
C ALA A 69 45.10 3.75 -18.81
N GLU A 70 44.61 3.67 -20.05
CA GLU A 70 43.17 3.65 -20.33
C GLU A 70 42.51 2.33 -19.89
N LEU A 71 43.17 1.19 -20.09
CA LEU A 71 42.71 -0.11 -19.57
C LEU A 71 42.57 -0.11 -18.05
N ASP A 72 43.55 0.47 -17.35
CA ASP A 72 43.53 0.57 -15.89
C ASP A 72 42.36 1.46 -15.41
N SER A 73 42.11 2.59 -16.08
CA SER A 73 40.97 3.46 -15.79
C SER A 73 39.61 2.79 -16.04
N LEU A 74 39.50 1.98 -17.12
CA LEU A 74 38.29 1.21 -17.40
C LEU A 74 38.04 0.14 -16.33
N ARG A 75 39.10 -0.54 -15.87
CA ARG A 75 39.01 -1.54 -14.79
C ARG A 75 38.60 -0.91 -13.46
N GLU A 76 39.18 0.22 -13.09
CA GLU A 76 38.79 0.97 -11.89
C GLU A 76 37.32 1.38 -11.95
N SER A 77 36.88 1.91 -13.09
CA SER A 77 35.48 2.29 -13.30
C SER A 77 34.52 1.10 -13.17
N ARG A 78 34.92 -0.07 -13.68
CA ARG A 78 34.15 -1.32 -13.58
C ARG A 78 34.05 -1.82 -12.14
N GLU A 79 35.15 -1.81 -11.40
CA GLU A 79 35.17 -2.18 -9.98
C GLU A 79 34.28 -1.27 -9.13
N GLU A 80 34.33 0.03 -9.38
CA GLU A 80 33.44 0.99 -8.72
C GLU A 80 31.97 0.62 -8.97
N VAL A 81 31.55 0.49 -10.25
CA VAL A 81 30.15 0.16 -10.57
C VAL A 81 29.71 -1.18 -9.97
N ALA A 82 30.58 -2.20 -9.97
CA ALA A 82 30.30 -3.50 -9.38
C ALA A 82 30.10 -3.42 -7.86
N SER A 83 30.91 -2.62 -7.16
CA SER A 83 30.79 -2.42 -5.72
C SER A 83 29.46 -1.77 -5.35
N TRP A 84 29.08 -0.71 -6.07
CA TRP A 84 27.78 -0.04 -5.89
C TRP A 84 26.60 -0.97 -6.18
N GLN A 85 26.71 -1.85 -7.17
CA GLN A 85 25.68 -2.83 -7.48
C GLN A 85 25.51 -3.86 -6.35
N ALA A 86 26.62 -4.37 -5.79
CA ALA A 86 26.59 -5.32 -4.69
C ALA A 86 25.96 -4.71 -3.42
N GLU A 87 26.35 -3.48 -3.07
CA GLU A 87 25.76 -2.75 -1.95
C GLU A 87 24.27 -2.49 -2.15
N SER A 88 23.87 -2.06 -3.35
CA SER A 88 22.47 -1.81 -3.69
C SER A 88 21.64 -3.10 -3.67
N ALA A 89 22.19 -4.21 -4.13
CA ALA A 89 21.54 -5.52 -4.07
C ALA A 89 21.31 -5.98 -2.63
N ALA A 90 22.33 -5.84 -1.75
CA ALA A 90 22.20 -6.17 -0.35
C ALA A 90 21.19 -5.27 0.38
N ALA A 91 21.15 -3.98 0.06
CA ALA A 91 20.13 -3.07 0.57
C ALA A 91 18.72 -3.44 0.09
N GLY A 92 18.57 -3.82 -1.19
CA GLY A 92 17.32 -4.30 -1.77
C GLY A 92 16.80 -5.59 -1.12
N GLU A 93 17.69 -6.54 -0.82
CA GLU A 93 17.33 -7.79 -0.13
C GLU A 93 16.84 -7.51 1.30
N ARG A 94 17.53 -6.65 2.06
CA ARG A 94 17.07 -6.25 3.40
C ARG A 94 15.71 -5.55 3.36
N ALA A 95 15.48 -4.67 2.38
CA ALA A 95 14.19 -4.01 2.22
C ALA A 95 13.07 -5.03 1.92
N ALA A 96 13.33 -6.02 1.07
CA ALA A 96 12.38 -7.10 0.78
C ALA A 96 12.05 -7.94 2.03
N GLN A 97 13.06 -8.30 2.83
CA GLN A 97 12.86 -9.03 4.09
C GLN A 97 12.01 -8.23 5.09
N LEU A 98 12.23 -6.91 5.20
CA LEU A 98 11.43 -6.04 6.06
C LEU A 98 9.99 -5.90 5.56
N VAL A 99 9.77 -5.81 4.25
CA VAL A 99 8.42 -5.81 3.66
C VAL A 99 7.70 -7.12 3.95
N GLU A 100 8.37 -8.26 3.75
CA GLU A 100 7.78 -9.56 4.06
C GLU A 100 7.42 -9.69 5.56
N LEU A 101 8.29 -9.21 6.43
CA LEU A 101 8.03 -9.18 7.88
C LEU A 101 6.87 -8.25 8.23
N ALA A 102 6.78 -7.09 7.59
CA ALA A 102 5.68 -6.15 7.75
C ALA A 102 4.35 -6.72 7.23
N GLU A 103 4.32 -7.40 6.07
CA GLU A 103 3.13 -8.07 5.55
C GLU A 103 2.65 -9.18 6.48
N ARG A 104 3.58 -10.00 7.02
CA ARG A 104 3.27 -11.02 8.03
C ARG A 104 2.75 -10.41 9.34
N ALA A 105 3.22 -9.23 9.71
CA ALA A 105 2.77 -8.49 10.89
C ALA A 105 1.43 -7.76 10.67
N HIS A 106 1.12 -7.34 9.44
CA HIS A 106 -0.05 -6.52 9.09
C HIS A 106 -1.38 -7.17 9.51
N LEU A 107 -1.45 -8.50 9.54
CA LEU A 107 -2.64 -9.25 9.94
C LEU A 107 -2.71 -9.56 11.45
N ARG A 108 -1.63 -9.29 12.21
CA ARG A 108 -1.57 -9.66 13.63
C ARG A 108 -2.18 -8.61 14.56
N LEU A 109 -2.06 -7.32 14.25
CA LEU A 109 -2.52 -6.28 15.19
C LEU A 109 -4.03 -6.36 15.44
N ASN A 110 -4.84 -6.47 14.39
CA ASN A 110 -6.30 -6.57 14.52
C ASN A 110 -6.79 -7.90 15.11
N SER A 111 -5.93 -8.93 15.14
CA SER A 111 -6.25 -10.24 15.73
C SER A 111 -5.73 -10.39 17.16
N LEU A 112 -4.88 -9.47 17.65
CA LEU A 112 -4.50 -9.41 19.06
C LEU A 112 -5.68 -8.95 19.92
N PRO A 113 -5.81 -9.44 21.16
CA PRO A 113 -6.78 -8.89 22.10
C PRO A 113 -6.43 -7.43 22.45
N LEU A 114 -7.44 -6.65 22.85
CA LEU A 114 -7.36 -5.18 22.96
C LEU A 114 -6.28 -4.70 23.95
N ASP A 115 -5.99 -5.49 24.98
CA ASP A 115 -4.91 -5.26 25.94
C ASP A 115 -3.53 -5.31 25.26
N ARG A 116 -3.29 -6.33 24.44
CA ARG A 116 -2.05 -6.48 23.66
C ARG A 116 -1.93 -5.45 22.54
N GLN A 117 -3.05 -5.07 21.93
CA GLN A 117 -3.07 -3.94 21.00
C GLN A 117 -2.65 -2.65 21.71
N ALA A 118 -3.15 -2.39 22.92
CA ALA A 118 -2.79 -1.21 23.70
C ALA A 118 -1.30 -1.20 24.07
N GLU A 119 -0.75 -2.32 24.57
CA GLU A 119 0.68 -2.46 24.86
C GLU A 119 1.55 -2.17 23.62
N PHE A 120 1.16 -2.68 22.46
CA PHE A 120 1.88 -2.45 21.21
C PHE A 120 1.82 -0.99 20.74
N MET A 121 0.66 -0.35 20.87
CA MET A 121 0.48 1.06 20.51
C MET A 121 1.27 1.98 21.46
N ASP A 122 1.39 1.61 22.73
CA ASP A 122 2.24 2.30 23.72
C ASP A 122 3.73 2.15 23.37
N MET A 123 4.17 0.94 22.99
CA MET A 123 5.54 0.69 22.53
C MET A 123 5.92 1.53 21.31
N LEU A 124 4.99 1.75 20.37
CA LEU A 124 5.20 2.58 19.19
C LEU A 124 5.07 4.09 19.47
N ASN A 125 4.79 4.48 20.72
CA ASN A 125 4.51 5.83 21.16
C ASN A 125 3.53 6.52 20.20
N VAL A 126 2.42 5.83 19.89
CA VAL A 126 1.45 6.33 18.91
C VAL A 126 0.68 7.50 19.52
N VAL A 127 0.91 8.69 18.97
CA VAL A 127 0.11 9.87 19.26
C VAL A 127 -1.01 9.95 18.23
N VAL A 128 -2.25 9.78 18.68
CA VAL A 128 -3.45 9.95 17.86
C VAL A 128 -4.03 11.33 18.12
N THR A 129 -4.04 12.16 17.08
CA THR A 129 -4.68 13.47 17.10
C THR A 129 -5.93 13.42 16.25
N ILE A 130 -7.07 13.81 16.81
CA ILE A 130 -8.29 14.02 16.02
C ILE A 130 -8.09 15.31 15.22
N VAL A 131 -8.09 15.21 13.89
CA VAL A 131 -7.90 16.35 12.99
C VAL A 131 -9.24 16.78 12.43
N GLY A 132 -9.56 18.07 12.61
CA GLY A 132 -10.84 18.64 12.20
C GLY A 132 -11.99 18.32 13.17
N ASP A 133 -13.16 18.86 12.86
CA ASP A 133 -14.36 18.58 13.63
C ASP A 133 -14.76 17.11 13.44
N ALA A 134 -15.15 16.46 14.55
CA ALA A 134 -15.79 15.16 14.47
C ALA A 134 -16.92 15.25 13.43
N PRO A 135 -17.04 14.28 12.50
CA PRO A 135 -18.04 14.30 11.45
C PRO A 135 -19.37 14.59 12.10
N GLN A 136 -19.85 15.81 11.87
CA GLN A 136 -21.13 16.19 12.41
C GLN A 136 -22.11 15.34 11.61
N GLY A 137 -22.62 14.30 12.25
CA GLY A 137 -23.83 13.64 11.77
C GLY A 137 -24.86 14.72 11.45
N ARG A 138 -25.70 14.47 10.44
CA ARG A 138 -26.61 15.47 9.84
C ARG A 138 -27.00 16.61 10.79
N THR A 139 -26.54 17.83 10.50
CA THR A 139 -26.95 19.05 11.20
C THR A 139 -28.45 19.28 10.97
N GLY A 140 -29.26 18.98 11.99
CA GLY A 140 -30.72 19.04 11.95
C GLY A 140 -31.37 18.11 12.97
N GLN A 141 -32.72 18.07 13.00
CA GLN A 141 -33.43 17.09 13.84
C GLN A 141 -33.05 15.66 13.43
N PRO A 142 -32.81 14.75 14.41
CA PRO A 142 -32.49 13.36 14.13
C PRO A 142 -33.59 12.73 13.28
N CYS A 143 -33.19 12.03 12.22
CA CYS A 143 -34.15 11.40 11.30
C CYS A 143 -34.96 10.34 12.07
N ALA A 144 -36.27 10.58 12.26
CA ALA A 144 -37.17 9.71 13.01
C ALA A 144 -37.21 8.25 12.51
N LEU A 145 -36.93 8.05 11.22
CA LEU A 145 -36.81 6.72 10.62
C LEU A 145 -35.50 6.02 11.02
N ALA A 146 -34.36 6.71 11.01
CA ALA A 146 -33.08 6.14 11.47
C ALA A 146 -33.09 5.92 12.99
N ALA A 147 -33.70 6.83 13.75
CA ALA A 147 -33.92 6.67 15.18
C ALA A 147 -34.74 5.41 15.51
N TRP A 148 -35.77 5.11 14.73
CA TRP A 148 -36.60 3.91 14.93
C TRP A 148 -35.80 2.60 14.92
N PHE A 149 -34.88 2.45 13.96
CA PHE A 149 -34.00 1.28 13.87
C PHE A 149 -32.99 1.26 15.03
N ARG A 150 -32.39 2.42 15.34
CA ARG A 150 -31.39 2.54 16.41
C ARG A 150 -31.95 2.20 17.78
N GLU A 151 -33.11 2.78 18.13
CA GLU A 151 -33.80 2.55 19.40
C GLU A 151 -34.18 1.07 19.61
N ARG A 152 -34.36 0.33 18.52
CA ARG A 152 -34.75 -1.09 18.54
C ARG A 152 -33.56 -2.04 18.33
N GLY A 153 -32.34 -1.52 18.17
CA GLY A 153 -31.15 -2.33 17.91
C GLY A 153 -31.24 -3.19 16.65
N ARG A 154 -32.00 -2.74 15.63
CA ARG A 154 -32.26 -3.52 14.42
C ARG A 154 -31.33 -3.12 13.28
N ILE A 155 -30.92 -4.10 12.48
CA ILE A 155 -30.29 -3.88 11.18
C ILE A 155 -31.31 -3.40 10.16
N VAL A 156 -30.86 -2.70 9.12
CA VAL A 156 -31.70 -2.24 8.02
C VAL A 156 -31.75 -3.36 6.96
N PRO A 157 -32.90 -3.99 6.71
CA PRO A 157 -32.98 -5.13 5.79
C PRO A 157 -32.71 -4.71 4.34
N ILE A 158 -32.12 -5.62 3.56
CA ILE A 158 -31.98 -5.51 2.12
C ILE A 158 -33.21 -6.17 1.48
N LEU A 159 -33.98 -5.39 0.73
CA LEU A 159 -35.21 -5.89 0.13
C LEU A 159 -34.95 -6.64 -1.19
N THR A 160 -34.73 -7.94 -1.09
CA THR A 160 -34.66 -8.89 -2.22
C THR A 160 -36.05 -9.23 -2.76
N ASP A 161 -36.14 -10.01 -3.84
CA ASP A 161 -37.41 -10.56 -4.34
C ASP A 161 -38.08 -11.47 -3.31
N GLU A 162 -37.30 -12.34 -2.67
CA GLU A 162 -37.76 -13.28 -1.64
C GLU A 162 -38.26 -12.54 -0.40
N ALA A 163 -37.47 -11.60 0.12
CA ALA A 163 -37.85 -10.75 1.25
C ALA A 163 -39.12 -9.94 0.96
N TRP A 164 -39.31 -9.47 -0.29
CA TRP A 164 -40.56 -8.84 -0.67
C TRP A 164 -41.74 -9.83 -0.67
N GLY A 165 -41.53 -11.06 -1.10
CA GLY A 165 -42.54 -12.13 -1.09
C GLY A 165 -43.12 -12.40 0.30
N GLU A 166 -42.33 -12.26 1.35
CA GLU A 166 -42.77 -12.42 2.74
C GLU A 166 -43.69 -11.29 3.21
N ILE A 167 -43.41 -10.04 2.82
CA ILE A 167 -44.16 -8.88 3.29
C ILE A 167 -45.28 -8.45 2.35
N ALA A 168 -45.23 -8.82 1.07
CA ALA A 168 -46.24 -8.44 0.08
C ALA A 168 -47.67 -8.87 0.49
N PRO A 169 -47.91 -10.07 1.06
CA PRO A 169 -49.25 -10.47 1.52
C PRO A 169 -49.79 -9.61 2.66
N LEU A 170 -48.92 -8.98 3.45
CA LEU A 170 -49.28 -8.09 4.55
C LEU A 170 -49.72 -6.70 4.06
N THR A 171 -49.48 -6.39 2.79
CA THR A 171 -49.84 -5.10 2.21
C THR A 171 -51.36 -5.01 2.01
N THR A 172 -52.03 -4.27 2.88
CA THR A 172 -53.48 -3.99 2.76
C THR A 172 -53.79 -2.78 1.87
N TYR A 173 -52.76 -2.12 1.33
CA TYR A 173 -52.87 -0.84 0.64
C TYR A 173 -52.88 -0.99 -0.88
N LYS A 174 -53.97 -0.56 -1.54
CA LYS A 174 -54.01 -0.39 -3.00
C LYS A 174 -53.35 0.93 -3.37
N SER A 175 -52.12 0.88 -3.89
CA SER A 175 -51.45 2.11 -4.32
C SER A 175 -52.11 2.69 -5.57
N ARG A 176 -52.35 4.00 -5.58
CA ARG A 176 -52.78 4.73 -6.78
C ARG A 176 -51.54 5.05 -7.62
N GLY A 177 -51.09 4.06 -8.40
CA GLY A 177 -50.07 4.25 -9.46
C GLY A 177 -48.61 4.30 -8.99
N LEU A 178 -48.27 3.78 -7.81
CA LEU A 178 -46.89 3.71 -7.33
C LEU A 178 -46.60 2.33 -6.73
N ASP A 179 -45.62 1.61 -7.25
CA ASP A 179 -45.29 0.26 -6.76
C ASP A 179 -44.87 0.28 -5.27
N PRO A 180 -45.63 -0.36 -4.35
CA PRO A 180 -45.29 -0.42 -2.93
C PRO A 180 -43.90 -1.01 -2.67
N ARG A 181 -43.45 -1.94 -3.52
CA ARG A 181 -42.11 -2.53 -3.40
C ARG A 181 -41.04 -1.50 -3.62
N LEU A 182 -41.20 -0.70 -4.67
CA LEU A 182 -40.27 0.35 -5.04
C LEU A 182 -40.20 1.44 -3.97
N VAL A 183 -41.33 1.75 -3.34
CA VAL A 183 -41.42 2.67 -2.20
C VAL A 183 -40.66 2.12 -0.99
N MET A 184 -40.87 0.85 -0.62
CA MET A 184 -40.16 0.20 0.49
C MET A 184 -38.65 0.20 0.23
N ARG A 185 -38.20 -0.15 -0.98
CA ARG A 185 -36.79 -0.08 -1.38
C ARG A 185 -36.22 1.33 -1.21
N GLY A 186 -36.97 2.36 -1.61
CA GLY A 186 -36.55 3.76 -1.47
C GLY A 186 -36.41 4.20 0.00
N ILE A 187 -37.35 3.80 0.86
CA ILE A 187 -37.30 4.08 2.30
C ILE A 187 -36.09 3.38 2.92
N LEU A 188 -35.88 2.08 2.65
CA LEU A 188 -34.75 1.32 3.18
C LEU A 188 -33.41 1.83 2.66
N HIS A 189 -33.31 2.18 1.37
CA HIS A 189 -32.13 2.81 0.79
C HIS A 189 -31.77 4.08 1.57
N LYS A 190 -32.73 4.97 1.79
CA LYS A 190 -32.55 6.23 2.52
C LYS A 190 -32.01 6.05 3.94
N VAL A 191 -32.29 4.94 4.61
CA VAL A 191 -31.73 4.64 5.95
C VAL A 191 -30.34 4.06 5.83
N ARG A 192 -30.16 3.08 4.95
CA ARG A 192 -28.90 2.36 4.75
C ARG A 192 -27.76 3.26 4.30
N THR A 193 -28.05 4.31 3.53
CA THR A 193 -27.05 5.25 2.99
C THR A 193 -27.02 6.59 3.74
N ASP A 194 -27.81 6.73 4.81
CA ASP A 194 -28.12 8.00 5.51
C ASP A 194 -28.43 9.19 4.57
N THR A 195 -28.98 8.91 3.39
CA THR A 195 -29.25 9.95 2.39
C THR A 195 -30.39 10.87 2.86
N PRO A 196 -30.29 12.19 2.67
CA PRO A 196 -31.42 13.10 2.85
C PRO A 196 -32.57 12.77 1.89
N TRP A 197 -33.83 12.93 2.30
CA TRP A 197 -34.98 12.71 1.41
C TRP A 197 -34.88 13.49 0.08
N LYS A 198 -34.28 14.68 0.12
CA LYS A 198 -34.02 15.53 -1.06
C LYS A 198 -33.05 14.89 -2.08
N ASP A 199 -32.16 14.00 -1.64
CA ASP A 199 -31.09 13.43 -2.45
C ASP A 199 -31.36 11.95 -2.80
N VAL A 200 -32.47 11.37 -2.31
CA VAL A 200 -32.88 10.01 -2.68
C VAL A 200 -33.14 9.93 -4.19
N PRO A 201 -32.61 8.90 -4.88
CA PRO A 201 -32.82 8.70 -6.32
C PRO A 201 -34.30 8.70 -6.70
N THR A 202 -34.64 9.40 -7.78
CA THR A 202 -36.02 9.50 -8.29
C THR A 202 -36.57 8.19 -8.82
N LEU A 203 -35.72 7.20 -9.07
CA LEU A 203 -36.10 5.84 -9.48
C LEU A 203 -37.00 5.16 -8.44
N PHE A 204 -36.95 5.57 -7.16
CA PHE A 204 -37.82 5.02 -6.12
C PHE A 204 -39.22 5.67 -6.08
N GLY A 205 -39.47 6.64 -6.96
CA GLY A 205 -40.70 7.43 -7.00
C GLY A 205 -40.52 8.84 -6.44
N ARG A 206 -41.65 9.55 -6.28
CA ARG A 206 -41.64 10.93 -5.78
C ARG A 206 -41.19 10.96 -4.31
N ARG A 207 -40.15 11.73 -4.01
CA ARG A 207 -39.54 11.83 -2.66
C ARG A 207 -40.55 12.14 -1.54
N ALA A 208 -41.48 13.06 -1.79
CA ALA A 208 -42.56 13.38 -0.85
C ALA A 208 -43.53 12.19 -0.60
N ALA A 209 -43.71 11.34 -1.61
CA ALA A 209 -44.51 10.13 -1.47
C ALA A 209 -43.82 9.14 -0.54
N LEU A 210 -42.50 8.93 -0.65
CA LEU A 210 -41.76 8.01 0.22
C LEU A 210 -41.95 8.33 1.71
N GLN A 211 -41.81 9.62 2.08
CA GLN A 211 -42.03 10.08 3.46
C GLN A 211 -43.48 9.89 3.91
N THR A 212 -44.45 10.18 3.02
CA THR A 212 -45.88 10.01 3.32
C THR A 212 -46.24 8.54 3.51
N TYR A 213 -45.73 7.65 2.65
CA TYR A 213 -45.96 6.21 2.75
C TYR A 213 -45.35 5.65 4.03
N TRP A 214 -44.11 6.03 4.38
CA TRP A 214 -43.51 5.62 5.65
C TRP A 214 -44.37 6.01 6.85
N THR A 215 -44.84 7.27 6.89
CA THR A 215 -45.68 7.77 7.99
C THR A 215 -46.99 6.97 8.08
N ARG A 216 -47.67 6.77 6.94
CA ARG A 216 -48.91 5.98 6.88
C ARG A 216 -48.71 4.52 7.29
N TRP A 217 -47.61 3.91 6.86
CA TRP A 217 -47.30 2.52 7.19
C TRP A 217 -46.97 2.32 8.65
N ARG A 218 -46.33 3.30 9.29
CA ARG A 218 -46.14 3.33 10.74
C ARG A 218 -47.48 3.49 11.47
N GLU A 219 -48.32 4.44 11.05
CA GLU A 219 -49.64 4.67 11.66
C GLU A 219 -50.57 3.46 11.50
N SER A 220 -50.48 2.74 10.39
CA SER A 220 -51.28 1.54 10.16
C SER A 220 -50.70 0.27 10.79
N GLY A 221 -49.53 0.34 11.43
CA GLY A 221 -48.80 -0.81 11.99
C GLY A 221 -48.23 -1.79 10.95
N PHE A 222 -48.34 -1.47 9.66
CA PHE A 222 -47.76 -2.29 8.59
C PHE A 222 -46.23 -2.25 8.63
N TRP A 223 -45.66 -1.08 8.94
CA TRP A 223 -44.21 -0.91 9.03
C TRP A 223 -43.59 -1.86 10.06
N GLU A 224 -44.18 -1.91 11.26
CA GLU A 224 -43.76 -2.80 12.35
C GLU A 224 -43.84 -4.27 11.92
N GLN A 225 -44.98 -4.71 11.38
CA GLN A 225 -45.17 -6.09 10.92
C GLN A 225 -44.20 -6.47 9.80
N ALA A 226 -43.95 -5.55 8.85
CA ALA A 226 -43.01 -5.78 7.77
C ALA A 226 -41.57 -5.88 8.29
N MET A 227 -41.15 -5.02 9.23
CA MET A 227 -39.81 -5.10 9.83
C MET A 227 -39.64 -6.33 10.74
N ASP A 228 -40.71 -6.86 11.32
CA ASP A 228 -40.71 -8.11 12.08
C ASP A 228 -40.57 -9.34 11.17
N ALA A 229 -41.31 -9.37 10.05
CA ALA A 229 -41.17 -10.42 9.04
C ALA A 229 -39.74 -10.43 8.46
N LEU A 230 -39.15 -9.26 8.24
CA LEU A 230 -37.80 -9.10 7.71
C LEU A 230 -36.68 -9.24 8.75
N ALA A 231 -36.96 -9.61 9.99
CA ALA A 231 -35.96 -9.64 11.06
C ALA A 231 -34.81 -10.63 10.79
N SER A 232 -35.10 -11.72 10.08
CA SER A 232 -34.12 -12.75 9.68
C SER A 232 -33.51 -12.51 8.30
N ALA A 233 -33.99 -11.51 7.54
CA ALA A 233 -33.46 -11.20 6.23
C ALA A 233 -32.07 -10.55 6.34
N GLU A 234 -31.25 -10.73 5.30
CA GLU A 234 -29.94 -10.07 5.22
C GLU A 234 -30.12 -8.54 5.29
N GLY A 235 -29.22 -7.86 5.99
CA GLY A 235 -29.33 -6.43 6.23
C GLY A 235 -27.98 -5.76 6.44
N THR A 236 -28.00 -4.44 6.47
CA THR A 236 -26.82 -3.60 6.73
C THR A 236 -26.99 -2.91 8.08
N GLN A 237 -25.89 -2.81 8.85
CA GLN A 237 -25.91 -1.97 10.05
C GLN A 237 -26.18 -0.52 9.68
N LEU A 238 -26.91 0.20 10.55
CA LEU A 238 -27.08 1.64 10.40
C LEU A 238 -25.71 2.32 10.30
N PRO A 239 -25.50 3.24 9.36
CA PRO A 239 -24.28 4.06 9.34
C PRO A 239 -24.12 4.75 10.70
N GLY A 240 -23.00 4.50 11.37
CA GLY A 240 -22.60 5.27 12.54
C GLY A 240 -22.25 6.71 12.16
N PRO A 241 -22.12 7.62 13.14
CA PRO A 241 -21.40 8.87 12.87
C PRO A 241 -20.06 8.50 12.24
N GLY A 242 -19.70 9.15 11.14
CA GLY A 242 -18.43 8.89 10.47
C GLY A 242 -17.28 8.96 11.49
N ALA A 243 -16.29 8.08 11.33
CA ALA A 243 -15.10 8.18 12.17
C ALA A 243 -14.45 9.55 11.95
N PRO A 244 -14.00 10.22 13.02
CA PRO A 244 -13.26 11.46 12.85
C PRO A 244 -12.01 11.24 12.02
N ASN A 245 -11.57 12.28 11.32
CA ASN A 245 -10.27 12.20 10.67
C ASN A 245 -9.23 12.10 11.79
N LEU A 246 -8.40 11.07 11.73
CA LEU A 246 -7.34 10.83 12.70
C LEU A 246 -6.01 11.06 12.01
N GLN A 247 -5.13 11.82 12.65
CA GLN A 247 -3.72 11.85 12.34
C GLN A 247 -2.98 11.02 13.38
N MET A 248 -2.28 9.99 12.90
CA MET A 248 -1.44 9.15 13.74
C MET A 248 0.02 9.52 13.51
N GLN A 249 0.71 9.89 14.58
CA GLN A 249 2.16 10.01 14.60
C GLN A 249 2.72 8.85 15.42
N CYS A 250 3.71 8.14 14.91
CA CYS A 250 4.42 7.10 15.64
C CYS A 250 5.91 7.40 15.61
N LEU A 251 6.61 7.06 16.69
CA LEU A 251 8.06 7.19 16.76
C LEU A 251 8.64 5.79 16.73
N MET A 252 9.11 5.37 15.55
CA MET A 252 9.84 4.12 15.38
C MET A 252 11.33 4.39 15.66
N GLN A 253 11.88 3.81 16.73
CA GLN A 253 13.32 3.76 16.93
C GLN A 253 13.86 2.47 16.30
N PRO A 254 14.59 2.54 15.16
CA PRO A 254 15.00 1.33 14.43
C PRO A 254 15.95 0.40 15.20
N LEU A 255 16.61 0.91 16.25
CA LEU A 255 17.70 0.21 16.94
C LEU A 255 17.21 -0.78 18.01
N THR A 256 16.05 -0.56 18.64
CA THR A 256 15.55 -1.43 19.71
C THR A 256 14.84 -2.69 19.21
N ILE A 257 14.40 -2.71 17.94
CA ILE A 257 13.72 -3.87 17.35
C ILE A 257 14.72 -5.01 17.04
N LEU A 258 16.00 -4.68 16.80
CA LEU A 258 17.01 -5.65 16.38
C LEU A 258 17.86 -6.23 17.51
N GLU A 259 17.86 -5.65 18.72
CA GLU A 259 18.63 -6.19 19.86
C GLU A 259 17.95 -7.37 20.57
N SER A 260 16.68 -7.66 20.26
CA SER A 260 15.95 -8.76 20.90
C SER A 260 16.25 -10.15 20.30
N GLU A 261 17.01 -10.23 19.21
CA GLU A 261 17.50 -11.49 18.64
C GLU A 261 19.03 -11.57 18.67
N GLY A 262 19.59 -11.94 19.84
CA GLY A 262 20.93 -12.57 19.87
C GLY A 262 21.85 -12.19 21.03
N HIS A 263 21.63 -12.75 22.23
CA HIS A 263 22.76 -13.13 23.10
C HIS A 263 22.37 -14.18 24.17
N PRO A 264 22.59 -15.49 23.96
CA PRO A 264 22.91 -16.39 25.06
C PRO A 264 24.36 -16.09 25.46
N GLY A 265 24.49 -15.42 26.61
CA GLY A 265 25.72 -14.87 27.13
C GLY A 265 26.87 -15.87 27.31
N ASP A 266 28.04 -15.35 26.94
CA ASP A 266 29.34 -15.62 27.51
C ASP A 266 29.26 -15.86 29.04
N VAL A 267 29.24 -17.13 29.45
CA VAL A 267 29.52 -17.58 30.82
C VAL A 267 30.64 -18.61 30.75
N ALA A 268 31.87 -18.15 30.55
CA ALA A 268 33.06 -18.94 30.88
C ALA A 268 34.27 -18.04 31.18
N ARG A 269 34.21 -17.30 32.30
CA ARG A 269 35.42 -16.90 33.06
C ARG A 269 35.04 -16.49 34.49
N ARG A 270 34.99 -17.48 35.37
CA ARG A 270 35.36 -17.44 36.80
C ARG A 270 35.22 -18.86 37.36
N GLY A 271 36.33 -19.45 37.77
CA GLY A 271 36.47 -20.82 38.26
C GLY A 271 37.81 -21.39 37.86
#